data_AF-A0A7K0UMP8-F1
#
_entry.id   AF-A0A7K0UMP8-F1
#
_cell.length_a   1.000
_cell.length_b   1.000
_cell.length_c   1.000
_cell.angle_alpha   90.00
_cell.angle_beta   90.00
_cell.angle_gamma   90.00
#
_symmetry.space_group_name_H-M   'P 1'
#
loop_
_entity.id
_entity.type
_entity.pdbx_description
1 polymer ?
#
loop_
_entity_poly.entity_id
_entity_poly.type
_entity_poly.pdbx_seq_one_letter_code
_entity_poly.pdbx_strand_id
1 'polypeptide(L)'
;NAEQATKIQQRELTQKTLQNNVASAVRELLTIAPPAPANHGYLLAKQVRPGDLKVVPKDGSALPLNSFVIIGKNWQESKILCEANPDKLVFTAGDLLLVAQDVNGEIRSVQAIQENGLKRFAAGGVKQDMFHVVGGEGLKALKKVPAIVIAEGYATADSISQALGYATIAAFDSGNLLNVAQQLREIFPEKPFVIAGDNDAHLELTEGKNPGKEKALAAAKAVDGTAIFPIFAPGEQSYPDNLELVTPLTVRSGSLTDEQQMEIAKLKRYTDFNDLVTNSVFGRHGLEHQVTSQVNNVIKSQKEQIEVQHKQELKPFVNFEQQHQLNAIKI
;
A
#
# COMPACT_ATOMS: atom_id res chain seq x y z
N ASN A 1 -17.84 31.02 -18.04
CA ASN A 1 -17.54 31.33 -19.45
C ASN A 1 -17.61 30.02 -20.25
N ALA A 2 -18.46 29.91 -21.28
CA ALA A 2 -18.78 28.63 -21.94
C ALA A 2 -17.54 27.96 -22.58
N GLU A 3 -16.62 28.75 -23.13
CA GLU A 3 -15.36 28.25 -23.71
C GLU A 3 -14.44 27.58 -22.68
N GLN A 4 -14.45 28.05 -21.43
CA GLN A 4 -13.67 27.43 -20.35
C GLN A 4 -14.25 26.06 -19.98
N ALA A 5 -15.58 25.93 -19.93
CA ALA A 5 -16.25 24.66 -19.66
C ALA A 5 -15.96 23.64 -20.76
N THR A 6 -16.02 24.03 -22.04
CA THR A 6 -15.68 23.15 -23.18
C THR A 6 -14.23 22.67 -23.13
N LYS A 7 -13.28 23.57 -22.80
CA LYS A 7 -11.86 23.19 -22.66
C LYS A 7 -11.62 22.21 -21.51
N ILE A 8 -12.31 22.37 -20.39
CA ILE A 8 -12.24 21.43 -19.26
C ILE A 8 -12.78 20.06 -19.69
N GLN A 9 -13.95 20.02 -20.32
CA GLN A 9 -14.57 18.78 -20.79
C GLN A 9 -13.70 18.04 -21.83
N GLN A 10 -13.08 18.76 -22.76
CA GLN A 10 -12.14 18.18 -23.74
C GLN A 10 -10.89 17.60 -23.09
N ARG A 11 -10.36 18.26 -22.04
CA ARG A 11 -9.20 17.76 -21.29
C ARG A 11 -9.56 16.50 -20.51
N GLU A 12 -10.72 16.48 -19.85
CA GLU A 12 -11.22 15.31 -19.13
C GLU A 12 -11.44 14.11 -20.08
N LEU A 13 -12.03 14.34 -21.26
CA LEU A 13 -12.22 13.29 -22.25
C LEU A 13 -10.89 12.75 -22.79
N THR A 14 -9.94 13.64 -23.09
CA THR A 14 -8.59 13.25 -23.55
C THR A 14 -7.87 12.43 -22.47
N GLN A 15 -7.93 12.87 -21.21
CA GLN A 15 -7.33 12.15 -20.08
C GLN A 15 -7.97 10.77 -19.88
N LYS A 16 -9.30 10.69 -19.92
CA LYS A 16 -10.03 9.42 -19.80
C LYS A 16 -9.69 8.45 -20.92
N THR A 17 -9.55 8.95 -22.16
CA THR A 17 -9.14 8.16 -23.32
C THR A 17 -7.72 7.61 -23.13
N LEU A 18 -6.78 8.46 -22.70
CA LEU A 18 -5.41 8.04 -22.40
C LEU A 18 -5.39 6.94 -21.31
N GLN A 19 -6.10 7.15 -20.20
CA GLN A 19 -6.19 6.17 -19.12
C GLN A 19 -6.76 4.82 -19.59
N ASN A 20 -7.76 4.83 -20.46
CA ASN A 20 -8.33 3.61 -21.04
C ASN A 20 -7.33 2.89 -21.96
N ASN A 21 -6.59 3.64 -22.78
CA ASN A 21 -5.55 3.07 -23.64
C ASN A 21 -4.43 2.44 -22.80
N VAL A 22 -3.99 3.13 -21.74
CA VAL A 22 -2.99 2.60 -20.80
C VAL A 22 -3.50 1.33 -20.11
N ALA A 23 -4.75 1.32 -19.62
CA ALA A 23 -5.32 0.15 -19.00
C ALA A 23 -5.39 -1.05 -19.97
N SER A 24 -5.78 -0.83 -21.23
CA SER A 24 -5.77 -1.87 -22.26
C SER A 24 -4.37 -2.42 -22.53
N ALA A 25 -3.42 -1.51 -22.74
CA ALA A 25 -2.01 -1.83 -23.01
C ALA A 25 -1.36 -2.62 -21.87
N VAL A 26 -1.63 -2.24 -20.62
CA VAL A 26 -1.15 -2.95 -19.43
C VAL A 26 -1.74 -4.36 -19.38
N ARG A 27 -3.04 -4.53 -19.67
CA ARG A 27 -3.65 -5.87 -19.71
C ARG A 27 -3.04 -6.74 -20.81
N GLU A 28 -2.78 -6.18 -21.99
CA GLU A 28 -2.07 -6.87 -23.08
C GLU A 28 -0.70 -7.37 -22.61
N LEU A 29 0.13 -6.48 -22.02
CA LEU A 29 1.43 -6.86 -21.47
C LEU A 29 1.31 -7.98 -20.44
N LEU A 30 0.33 -7.87 -19.53
CA LEU A 30 0.11 -8.88 -18.49
C LEU A 30 -0.31 -10.25 -19.06
N THR A 31 -0.90 -10.33 -20.26
CA THR A 31 -1.23 -11.63 -20.88
C THR A 31 0.01 -12.42 -21.28
N ILE A 32 1.08 -11.74 -21.69
CA ILE A 32 2.34 -12.36 -22.13
C ILE A 32 3.40 -12.39 -21.03
N ALA A 33 3.23 -11.60 -19.97
CA ALA A 33 4.18 -11.51 -18.87
C ALA A 33 4.18 -12.82 -18.04
N PRO A 34 5.34 -13.50 -17.91
CA PRO A 34 5.45 -14.69 -17.09
C PRO A 34 5.39 -14.35 -15.58
N PRO A 35 5.11 -15.33 -14.72
CA PRO A 35 5.21 -15.16 -13.27
C PRO A 35 6.60 -14.68 -12.84
N ALA A 36 6.65 -13.82 -11.82
CA ALA A 36 7.90 -13.33 -11.26
C ALA A 36 8.70 -14.48 -10.63
N PRO A 37 9.99 -14.61 -10.92
CA PRO A 37 10.80 -15.66 -10.32
C PRO A 37 11.17 -15.30 -8.87
N ALA A 38 11.17 -16.28 -7.98
CA ALA A 38 11.46 -16.07 -6.56
C ALA A 38 12.89 -15.54 -6.28
N ASN A 39 13.82 -15.69 -7.23
CA ASN A 39 15.20 -15.22 -7.14
C ASN A 39 15.41 -13.83 -7.78
N HIS A 40 14.35 -13.08 -8.08
CA HIS A 40 14.47 -11.69 -8.51
C HIS A 40 15.14 -10.85 -7.41
N GLY A 41 16.14 -10.03 -7.75
CA GLY A 41 16.98 -9.33 -6.78
C GLY A 41 16.20 -8.40 -5.85
N TYR A 42 15.20 -7.67 -6.35
CA TYR A 42 14.28 -6.90 -5.48
C TYR A 42 13.60 -7.77 -4.41
N LEU A 43 13.05 -8.93 -4.80
CA LEU A 43 12.34 -9.82 -3.88
C LEU A 43 13.28 -10.41 -2.82
N LEU A 44 14.48 -10.83 -3.24
CA LEU A 44 15.52 -11.32 -2.34
C LEU A 44 15.99 -10.24 -1.36
N ALA A 45 16.27 -9.03 -1.87
CA ALA A 45 16.74 -7.91 -1.05
C ALA A 45 15.68 -7.48 -0.03
N LYS A 46 14.40 -7.53 -0.40
CA LYS A 46 13.29 -7.19 0.50
C LYS A 46 12.77 -8.38 1.32
N GLN A 47 13.26 -9.59 1.08
CA GLN A 47 12.79 -10.85 1.70
C GLN A 47 11.27 -11.06 1.59
N VAL A 48 10.73 -10.71 0.42
CA VAL A 48 9.30 -10.82 0.11
C VAL A 48 9.03 -11.86 -0.96
N ARG A 49 7.82 -12.41 -0.95
CA ARG A 49 7.40 -13.46 -1.87
C ARG A 49 7.13 -12.86 -3.26
N PRO A 50 7.23 -13.66 -4.34
CA PRO A 50 6.76 -13.22 -5.65
C PRO A 50 5.23 -13.14 -5.75
N GLY A 51 4.48 -13.95 -4.98
CA GLY A 51 3.02 -13.96 -5.03
C GLY A 51 2.47 -14.17 -6.45
N ASP A 52 1.57 -13.28 -6.87
CA ASP A 52 1.01 -13.20 -8.21
C ASP A 52 1.69 -12.14 -9.10
N LEU A 53 2.83 -11.59 -8.65
CA LEU A 53 3.62 -10.66 -9.46
C LEU A 53 4.05 -11.33 -10.76
N LYS A 54 4.18 -10.50 -11.79
CA LYS A 54 4.71 -10.89 -13.09
C LYS A 54 6.02 -10.16 -13.35
N VAL A 55 6.71 -10.55 -14.41
CA VAL A 55 7.92 -9.87 -14.86
C VAL A 55 7.75 -9.43 -16.31
N VAL A 56 8.30 -8.27 -16.67
CA VAL A 56 8.33 -7.81 -18.06
C VAL A 56 9.10 -8.85 -18.89
N PRO A 57 8.53 -9.36 -20.00
CA PRO A 57 9.19 -10.31 -20.89
C PRO A 57 10.54 -9.81 -21.42
N LYS A 58 11.36 -10.73 -21.93
CA LYS A 58 12.68 -10.40 -22.51
C LYS A 58 12.58 -9.48 -23.73
N ASP A 59 11.49 -9.56 -24.47
CA ASP A 59 11.21 -8.74 -25.64
C ASP A 59 9.70 -8.65 -25.89
N GLY A 60 9.31 -7.77 -26.81
CA GLY A 60 7.92 -7.55 -27.22
C GLY A 60 7.42 -8.45 -28.34
N SER A 61 8.10 -9.55 -28.69
CA SER A 61 7.73 -10.37 -29.86
C SER A 61 6.34 -11.02 -29.76
N ALA A 62 5.87 -11.26 -28.53
CA ALA A 62 4.55 -11.80 -28.25
C ALA A 62 3.46 -10.71 -28.15
N LEU A 63 3.82 -9.42 -28.21
CA LEU A 63 2.84 -8.33 -28.24
C LEU A 63 2.20 -8.20 -29.64
N PRO A 64 0.97 -7.70 -29.73
CA PRO A 64 0.38 -7.33 -31.01
C PRO A 64 1.26 -6.34 -31.79
N LEU A 65 1.30 -6.45 -33.13
CA LEU A 65 2.09 -5.58 -34.01
C LEU A 65 1.87 -4.07 -33.76
N ASN A 66 0.65 -3.68 -33.41
CA ASN A 66 0.28 -2.28 -33.14
C ASN A 66 0.22 -1.95 -31.65
N SER A 67 0.86 -2.75 -30.79
CA SER A 67 0.76 -2.57 -29.34
C SER A 67 1.20 -1.17 -28.92
N PHE A 68 0.55 -0.67 -27.88
CA PHE A 68 0.93 0.57 -27.21
C PHE A 68 2.18 0.38 -26.32
N VAL A 69 2.56 -0.88 -26.07
CA VAL A 69 3.70 -1.27 -25.25
C VAL A 69 4.94 -1.51 -26.10
N ILE A 70 6.07 -1.00 -25.64
CA ILE A 70 7.41 -1.31 -26.14
C ILE A 70 8.24 -1.84 -24.96
N ILE A 71 9.07 -2.84 -25.21
CA ILE A 71 9.98 -3.42 -24.22
C ILE A 71 11.42 -3.14 -24.63
N GLY A 72 12.14 -2.38 -23.79
CA GLY A 72 13.59 -2.21 -23.90
C GLY A 72 14.34 -3.29 -23.13
N LYS A 73 15.51 -3.73 -23.61
CA LYS A 73 16.26 -4.82 -22.99
C LYS A 73 16.95 -4.41 -21.68
N ASN A 74 17.20 -3.12 -21.51
CA ASN A 74 17.82 -2.54 -20.33
C ASN A 74 17.34 -1.09 -20.14
N TRP A 75 17.80 -0.44 -19.07
CA TRP A 75 17.37 0.91 -18.73
C TRP A 75 17.85 1.96 -19.74
N GLN A 76 19.04 1.80 -20.34
CA GLN A 76 19.55 2.75 -21.34
C GLN A 76 18.70 2.71 -22.61
N GLU A 77 18.41 1.51 -23.11
CA GLU A 77 17.55 1.33 -24.28
C GLU A 77 16.14 1.81 -24.01
N SER A 78 15.58 1.48 -22.84
CA SER A 78 14.24 1.95 -22.44
C SER A 78 14.18 3.49 -22.39
N LYS A 79 15.25 4.16 -21.93
CA LYS A 79 15.33 5.62 -21.95
C LYS A 79 15.25 6.18 -23.39
N ILE A 80 16.03 5.62 -24.30
CA ILE A 80 16.03 6.02 -25.72
C ILE A 80 14.66 5.78 -26.35
N LEU A 81 14.05 4.63 -26.06
CA LEU A 81 12.70 4.27 -26.56
C LEU A 81 11.63 5.22 -26.03
N CYS A 82 11.70 5.64 -24.76
CA CYS A 82 10.79 6.66 -24.20
C CYS A 82 10.91 7.99 -24.95
N GLU A 83 12.14 8.44 -25.22
CA GLU A 83 12.41 9.71 -25.92
C GLU A 83 11.94 9.65 -27.39
N ALA A 84 12.14 8.52 -28.06
CA ALA A 84 11.73 8.31 -29.45
C ALA A 84 10.21 8.07 -29.61
N ASN A 85 9.53 7.60 -28.56
CA ASN A 85 8.12 7.22 -28.61
C ASN A 85 7.34 7.82 -27.42
N PRO A 86 7.15 9.17 -27.38
CA PRO A 86 6.52 9.85 -26.25
C PRO A 86 5.08 9.41 -25.99
N ASP A 87 4.40 8.89 -27.01
CA ASP A 87 3.01 8.40 -26.93
C ASP A 87 2.91 6.90 -26.63
N LYS A 88 4.01 6.19 -26.31
CA LYS A 88 4.01 4.75 -26.04
C LYS A 88 4.36 4.47 -24.57
N LEU A 89 3.95 3.29 -24.09
CA LEU A 89 4.40 2.78 -22.79
C LEU A 89 5.66 1.95 -22.97
N VAL A 90 6.75 2.37 -22.34
CA VAL A 90 8.01 1.65 -22.37
C VAL A 90 8.25 0.96 -21.03
N PHE A 91 8.53 -0.34 -21.08
CA PHE A 91 8.93 -1.14 -19.94
C PHE A 91 10.33 -1.71 -20.14
N THR A 92 11.05 -1.97 -19.05
CA THR A 92 12.37 -2.61 -19.13
C THR A 92 12.20 -4.11 -18.87
N ALA A 93 12.76 -4.94 -19.75
CA ALA A 93 12.79 -6.39 -19.59
C ALA A 93 13.35 -6.77 -18.21
N GLY A 94 12.68 -7.70 -17.53
CA GLY A 94 13.09 -8.14 -16.20
C GLY A 94 12.52 -7.33 -15.03
N ASP A 95 11.91 -6.15 -15.25
CA ASP A 95 11.24 -5.41 -14.16
C ASP A 95 10.02 -6.22 -13.66
N LEU A 96 9.78 -6.21 -12.35
CA LEU A 96 8.56 -6.78 -11.78
C LEU A 96 7.36 -5.91 -12.14
N LEU A 97 6.20 -6.55 -12.27
CA LEU A 97 4.92 -5.93 -12.56
C LEU A 97 3.95 -6.20 -11.41
N LEU A 98 3.63 -5.14 -10.68
CA LEU A 98 2.65 -5.10 -9.61
C LEU A 98 1.35 -4.45 -10.13
N VAL A 99 0.30 -5.24 -10.31
CA VAL A 99 -0.96 -4.76 -10.91
C VAL A 99 -1.68 -3.77 -10.00
N ALA A 100 -2.22 -2.70 -10.59
CA ALA A 100 -3.07 -1.74 -9.90
C ALA A 100 -4.52 -1.93 -10.37
N GLN A 101 -5.34 -2.46 -9.46
CA GLN A 101 -6.73 -2.83 -9.70
C GLN A 101 -7.69 -2.07 -8.79
N ASP A 102 -8.93 -1.94 -9.24
CA ASP A 102 -10.03 -1.40 -8.44
C ASP A 102 -10.70 -2.50 -7.57
N VAL A 103 -11.75 -2.11 -6.85
CA VAL A 103 -12.57 -3.01 -6.03
C VAL A 103 -13.34 -4.08 -6.83
N ASN A 104 -13.48 -3.90 -8.15
CA ASN A 104 -14.11 -4.86 -9.06
C ASN A 104 -13.10 -5.82 -9.70
N GLY A 105 -11.79 -5.58 -9.49
CA GLY A 105 -10.70 -6.35 -10.09
C GLY A 105 -10.32 -5.85 -11.49
N GLU A 106 -10.83 -4.69 -11.91
CA GLU A 106 -10.43 -4.07 -13.16
C GLU A 106 -9.02 -3.48 -13.02
N ILE A 107 -8.06 -4.02 -13.78
CA ILE A 107 -6.68 -3.51 -13.81
C ILE A 107 -6.64 -2.22 -14.62
N ARG A 108 -6.27 -1.10 -13.99
CA ARG A 108 -6.23 0.23 -14.63
C ARG A 108 -4.81 0.76 -14.83
N SER A 109 -3.83 0.16 -14.16
CA SER A 109 -2.41 0.51 -14.29
C SER A 109 -1.53 -0.63 -13.76
N VAL A 110 -0.22 -0.41 -13.78
CA VAL A 110 0.79 -1.30 -13.19
C VAL A 110 1.92 -0.45 -12.61
N GLN A 111 2.49 -0.89 -11.49
CA GLN A 111 3.76 -0.39 -10.97
C GLN A 111 4.87 -1.35 -11.40
N ALA A 112 5.81 -0.85 -12.18
CA ALA A 112 7.05 -1.54 -12.50
C ALA A 112 8.07 -1.36 -11.37
N ILE A 113 8.73 -2.44 -10.94
CA ILE A 113 9.77 -2.40 -9.91
C ILE A 113 11.05 -2.95 -10.50
N GLN A 114 12.08 -2.11 -10.55
CA GLN A 114 13.39 -2.46 -11.07
C GLN A 114 14.20 -3.28 -10.06
N GLU A 115 15.28 -3.90 -10.52
CA GLU A 115 16.18 -4.69 -9.68
C GLU A 115 16.81 -3.89 -8.53
N ASN A 116 17.04 -2.59 -8.74
CA ASN A 116 17.55 -1.67 -7.72
C ASN A 116 16.46 -1.14 -6.76
N GLY A 117 15.21 -1.60 -6.92
CA GLY A 117 14.07 -1.17 -6.11
C GLY A 117 13.41 0.13 -6.54
N LEU A 118 13.84 0.76 -7.65
CA LEU A 118 13.14 1.91 -8.20
C LEU A 118 11.77 1.50 -8.72
N LYS A 119 10.72 2.19 -8.25
CA LYS A 119 9.33 1.91 -8.60
C LYS A 119 8.78 3.01 -9.49
N ARG A 120 8.10 2.63 -10.57
CA ARG A 120 7.46 3.58 -11.50
C ARG A 120 6.11 3.06 -11.93
N PHE A 121 5.12 3.94 -11.98
CA PHE A 121 3.84 3.62 -12.59
C PHE A 121 3.91 3.77 -14.11
N ALA A 122 3.08 2.99 -14.81
CA ALA A 122 2.79 3.24 -16.22
C ALA A 122 2.29 4.69 -16.41
N ALA A 123 2.97 5.44 -17.27
CA ALA A 123 2.64 6.84 -17.53
C ALA A 123 1.20 6.96 -18.07
N GLY A 124 0.45 7.94 -17.54
CA GLY A 124 -0.97 8.13 -17.89
C GLY A 124 -1.93 7.10 -17.29
N GLY A 125 -1.44 6.13 -16.51
CA GLY A 125 -2.27 5.16 -15.79
C GLY A 125 -2.97 5.76 -14.57
N VAL A 126 -4.02 5.08 -14.10
CA VAL A 126 -4.75 5.47 -12.88
C VAL A 126 -4.10 4.81 -11.67
N LYS A 127 -3.66 5.62 -10.69
CA LYS A 127 -3.11 5.14 -9.41
C LYS A 127 -4.08 5.35 -8.26
N GLN A 128 -4.70 6.53 -8.20
CA GLN A 128 -5.69 6.85 -7.18
C GLN A 128 -6.81 5.80 -7.22
N ASP A 129 -7.31 5.42 -6.04
CA ASP A 129 -8.36 4.42 -5.86
C ASP A 129 -7.96 2.98 -6.20
N MET A 130 -6.80 2.78 -6.83
CA MET A 130 -6.29 1.46 -7.17
C MET A 130 -5.42 0.90 -6.05
N PHE A 131 -5.38 -0.42 -5.95
CA PHE A 131 -4.54 -1.14 -4.99
C PHE A 131 -4.09 -2.48 -5.58
N HIS A 132 -3.25 -3.18 -4.82
CA HIS A 132 -2.87 -4.55 -5.11
C HIS A 132 -3.16 -5.44 -3.90
N VAL A 133 -3.74 -6.61 -4.12
CA VAL A 133 -3.97 -7.59 -3.03
C VAL A 133 -2.76 -8.49 -2.91
N VAL A 134 -2.14 -8.51 -1.74
CA VAL A 134 -0.94 -9.29 -1.47
C VAL A 134 -1.30 -10.55 -0.69
N GLY A 135 -0.94 -11.70 -1.27
CA GLY A 135 -1.20 -13.02 -0.68
C GLY A 135 -2.62 -13.54 -0.95
N GLY A 136 -2.74 -14.83 -1.25
CA GLY A 136 -4.02 -15.48 -1.55
C GLY A 136 -4.51 -15.25 -3.00
N GLU A 137 -5.80 -15.53 -3.24
CA GLU A 137 -6.43 -15.49 -4.57
C GLU A 137 -7.09 -14.12 -4.85
N GLY A 138 -6.32 -13.03 -4.74
CA GLY A 138 -6.77 -11.66 -5.03
C GLY A 138 -7.99 -11.23 -4.18
N LEU A 139 -8.95 -10.51 -4.79
CA LEU A 139 -10.14 -9.99 -4.09
C LEU A 139 -10.97 -11.07 -3.37
N LYS A 140 -10.94 -12.32 -3.85
CA LYS A 140 -11.64 -13.43 -3.18
C LYS A 140 -11.06 -13.70 -1.79
N ALA A 141 -9.75 -13.52 -1.62
CA ALA A 141 -9.09 -13.71 -0.33
C ALA A 141 -9.59 -12.69 0.71
N LEU A 142 -9.82 -11.44 0.30
CA LEU A 142 -10.30 -10.37 1.20
C LEU A 142 -11.67 -10.67 1.83
N LYS A 143 -12.50 -11.50 1.19
CA LYS A 143 -13.77 -11.94 1.80
C LYS A 143 -13.54 -12.84 3.01
N LYS A 144 -12.45 -13.60 3.05
CA LYS A 144 -12.17 -14.61 4.08
C LYS A 144 -11.29 -14.09 5.24
N VAL A 145 -10.61 -12.95 5.07
CA VAL A 145 -9.70 -12.44 6.10
C VAL A 145 -10.45 -11.93 7.34
N PRO A 146 -9.89 -12.06 8.55
CA PRO A 146 -10.53 -11.59 9.78
C PRO A 146 -10.48 -10.07 9.94
N ALA A 147 -9.56 -9.38 9.24
CA ALA A 147 -9.43 -7.93 9.20
C ALA A 147 -8.90 -7.47 7.85
N ILE A 148 -9.30 -6.28 7.40
CA ILE A 148 -8.73 -5.62 6.23
C ILE A 148 -7.47 -4.87 6.67
N VAL A 149 -6.31 -5.27 6.15
CA VAL A 149 -5.02 -4.69 6.50
C VAL A 149 -4.40 -4.05 5.27
N ILE A 150 -4.17 -2.74 5.31
CA ILE A 150 -3.69 -1.93 4.19
C ILE A 150 -2.34 -1.33 4.56
N ALA A 151 -1.35 -1.49 3.69
CA ALA A 151 -0.03 -0.87 3.81
C ALA A 151 0.29 -0.01 2.58
N GLU A 152 1.32 0.83 2.67
CA GLU A 152 1.74 1.68 1.54
C GLU A 152 2.35 0.86 0.41
N GLY A 153 3.46 0.17 0.67
CA GLY A 153 4.21 -0.57 -0.36
C GLY A 153 3.93 -2.07 -0.40
N TYR A 154 4.23 -2.69 -1.55
CA TYR A 154 4.18 -4.16 -1.70
C TYR A 154 5.02 -4.89 -0.66
N ALA A 155 6.27 -4.46 -0.42
CA ALA A 155 7.17 -5.16 0.49
C ALA A 155 6.61 -5.19 1.92
N THR A 156 6.12 -4.05 2.40
CA THR A 156 5.45 -3.90 3.69
C THR A 156 4.19 -4.76 3.76
N ALA A 157 3.32 -4.69 2.75
CA ALA A 157 2.11 -5.49 2.68
C ALA A 157 2.40 -7.01 2.69
N ASP A 158 3.40 -7.47 1.93
CA ASP A 158 3.78 -8.89 1.89
C ASP A 158 4.38 -9.37 3.21
N SER A 159 5.27 -8.59 3.80
CA SER A 159 5.85 -8.87 5.12
C SER A 159 4.74 -9.03 6.18
N ILE A 160 3.76 -8.12 6.21
CA ILE A 160 2.59 -8.20 7.09
C ILE A 160 1.71 -9.42 6.74
N SER A 161 1.50 -9.71 5.46
CA SER A 161 0.74 -10.91 5.03
C SER A 161 1.40 -12.21 5.48
N GLN A 162 2.73 -12.29 5.40
CA GLN A 162 3.50 -13.44 5.89
C GLN A 162 3.34 -13.60 7.40
N ALA A 163 3.41 -12.51 8.17
CA ALA A 163 3.22 -12.53 9.61
C ALA A 163 1.81 -12.95 10.05
N LEU A 164 0.78 -12.45 9.35
CA LEU A 164 -0.62 -12.73 9.66
C LEU A 164 -1.12 -14.07 9.10
N GLY A 165 -0.47 -14.60 8.07
CA GLY A 165 -0.90 -15.80 7.37
C GLY A 165 -2.11 -15.61 6.43
N TYR A 166 -2.49 -14.36 6.12
CA TYR A 166 -3.61 -14.06 5.22
C TYR A 166 -3.38 -12.82 4.36
N ALA A 167 -4.32 -12.55 3.44
CA ALA A 167 -4.20 -11.50 2.44
C ALA A 167 -4.20 -10.08 3.04
N THR A 168 -3.34 -9.21 2.51
CA THR A 168 -3.26 -7.79 2.84
C THR A 168 -3.38 -6.96 1.56
N ILE A 169 -3.31 -5.63 1.68
CA ILE A 169 -3.42 -4.71 0.54
C ILE A 169 -2.22 -3.77 0.51
N ALA A 170 -1.63 -3.56 -0.68
CA ALA A 170 -0.72 -2.45 -0.96
C ALA A 170 -1.46 -1.31 -1.65
N ALA A 171 -1.45 -0.12 -1.05
CA ALA A 171 -2.07 1.09 -1.58
C ALA A 171 -1.15 1.91 -2.50
N PHE A 172 0.08 1.46 -2.68
CA PHE A 172 1.18 2.04 -3.46
C PHE A 172 1.91 3.24 -2.85
N ASP A 173 1.21 4.10 -2.12
CA ASP A 173 1.79 5.22 -1.35
C ASP A 173 0.83 5.75 -0.28
N SER A 174 1.37 6.47 0.70
CA SER A 174 0.63 7.15 1.77
C SER A 174 -0.51 8.04 1.28
N GLY A 175 -0.33 8.72 0.15
CA GLY A 175 -1.34 9.59 -0.44
C GLY A 175 -2.61 8.85 -0.88
N ASN A 176 -2.50 7.54 -1.16
CA ASN A 176 -3.59 6.72 -1.64
C ASN A 176 -4.26 5.87 -0.54
N LEU A 177 -3.68 5.79 0.66
CA LEU A 177 -4.22 5.01 1.78
C LEU A 177 -5.69 5.36 2.08
N LEU A 178 -6.02 6.65 2.15
CA LEU A 178 -7.38 7.12 2.46
C LEU A 178 -8.39 6.64 1.41
N ASN A 179 -8.06 6.82 0.13
CA ASN A 179 -8.92 6.46 -1.00
C ASN A 179 -9.21 4.95 -1.03
N VAL A 180 -8.16 4.13 -0.87
CA VAL A 180 -8.28 2.67 -0.85
C VAL A 180 -9.05 2.20 0.39
N ALA A 181 -8.77 2.77 1.56
CA ALA A 181 -9.45 2.42 2.80
C ALA A 181 -10.96 2.69 2.71
N GLN A 182 -11.36 3.88 2.24
CA GLN A 182 -12.77 4.25 2.13
C GLN A 182 -13.55 3.34 1.19
N GLN A 183 -13.02 3.08 -0.01
CA GLN A 183 -13.68 2.16 -0.95
C GLN A 183 -13.80 0.75 -0.39
N LEU A 184 -12.75 0.22 0.25
CA LEU A 184 -12.83 -1.11 0.86
C LEU A 184 -13.79 -1.15 2.04
N ARG A 185 -13.95 -0.05 2.80
CA ARG A 185 -14.92 0.05 3.89
C ARG A 185 -16.35 -0.06 3.38
N GLU A 186 -16.67 0.50 2.21
CA GLU A 186 -17.99 0.32 1.58
C GLU A 186 -18.28 -1.14 1.23
N ILE A 187 -17.26 -1.90 0.81
CA ILE A 187 -17.39 -3.32 0.46
C ILE A 187 -17.40 -4.23 1.69
N PHE A 188 -16.68 -3.86 2.75
CA PHE A 188 -16.50 -4.64 3.97
C PHE A 188 -16.87 -3.85 5.23
N PRO A 189 -18.12 -3.38 5.38
CA PRO A 189 -18.52 -2.49 6.46
C PRO A 189 -18.33 -3.11 7.85
N GLU A 190 -18.52 -4.43 7.96
CA GLU A 190 -18.45 -5.16 9.23
C GLU A 190 -17.02 -5.54 9.66
N LYS A 191 -16.02 -5.42 8.77
CA LYS A 191 -14.67 -5.92 9.08
C LYS A 191 -13.87 -4.92 9.90
N PRO A 192 -12.94 -5.37 10.76
CA PRO A 192 -11.96 -4.47 11.36
C PRO A 192 -10.99 -3.97 10.30
N PHE A 193 -10.59 -2.70 10.39
CA PHE A 193 -9.62 -2.08 9.48
C PHE A 193 -8.34 -1.73 10.22
N VAL A 194 -7.21 -2.09 9.63
CA VAL A 194 -5.88 -1.75 10.12
C VAL A 194 -5.09 -1.09 8.99
N ILE A 195 -4.57 0.10 9.26
CA ILE A 195 -3.72 0.84 8.32
C ILE A 195 -2.28 0.79 8.84
N ALA A 196 -1.42 0.04 8.17
CA ALA A 196 0.00 -0.02 8.47
C ALA A 196 0.72 1.10 7.71
N GLY A 197 1.04 2.17 8.42
CA GLY A 197 1.74 3.32 7.85
C GLY A 197 3.24 3.27 8.08
N ASP A 198 3.97 4.02 7.26
CA ASP A 198 5.39 4.25 7.46
C ASP A 198 5.60 5.30 8.57
N ASN A 199 6.65 5.12 9.36
CA ASN A 199 7.06 6.05 10.40
C ASN A 199 8.38 6.71 9.98
N ASP A 200 8.28 7.77 9.18
CA ASP A 200 9.43 8.47 8.61
C ASP A 200 10.09 9.43 9.59
N ALA A 201 10.74 8.92 10.63
CA ALA A 201 11.41 9.73 11.65
C ALA A 201 12.44 10.72 11.04
N HIS A 202 13.07 10.33 9.93
CA HIS A 202 13.98 11.21 9.20
C HIS A 202 13.26 12.42 8.59
N LEU A 203 12.06 12.27 8.01
CA LEU A 203 11.26 13.38 7.48
C LEU A 203 10.71 14.25 8.61
N GLU A 204 10.34 13.65 9.74
CA GLU A 204 9.91 14.40 10.91
C GLU A 204 11.03 15.34 11.38
N LEU A 205 12.27 14.85 11.39
CA LEU A 205 13.46 15.63 11.71
C LEU A 205 13.79 16.69 10.63
N THR A 206 13.76 16.31 9.35
CA THR A 206 14.26 17.19 8.27
C THR A 206 13.22 18.13 7.68
N GLU A 207 11.95 17.78 7.75
CA GLU A 207 10.83 18.54 7.17
C GLU A 207 9.83 19.02 8.23
N GLY A 208 9.89 18.48 9.45
CA GLY A 208 8.94 18.78 10.52
C GLY A 208 7.59 18.07 10.33
N LYS A 209 7.53 17.05 9.47
CA LYS A 209 6.32 16.31 9.11
C LYS A 209 6.63 14.85 8.90
N ASN A 210 5.65 14.00 9.17
CA ASN A 210 5.76 12.56 8.95
C ASN A 210 4.57 12.11 8.08
N PRO A 211 4.66 12.29 6.75
CA PRO A 211 3.52 12.07 5.85
C PRO A 211 2.95 10.66 5.92
N GLY A 212 3.80 9.62 6.00
CA GLY A 212 3.36 8.22 6.16
C GLY A 212 2.45 8.06 7.39
N LYS A 213 2.93 8.55 8.54
CA LYS A 213 2.20 8.51 9.81
C LYS A 213 0.92 9.33 9.79
N GLU A 214 0.99 10.57 9.33
CA GLU A 214 -0.16 11.47 9.24
C GLU A 214 -1.27 10.91 8.34
N LYS A 215 -0.91 10.37 7.17
CA LYS A 215 -1.87 9.82 6.22
C LYS A 215 -2.46 8.50 6.69
N ALA A 216 -1.67 7.63 7.31
CA ALA A 216 -2.17 6.38 7.88
C ALA A 216 -3.18 6.63 9.00
N LEU A 217 -2.88 7.59 9.90
CA LEU A 217 -3.82 8.01 10.95
C LEU A 217 -5.11 8.58 10.37
N ALA A 218 -5.01 9.44 9.35
CA ALA A 218 -6.17 10.03 8.70
C ALA A 218 -7.04 8.96 8.01
N ALA A 219 -6.41 8.01 7.30
CA ALA A 219 -7.09 6.90 6.64
C ALA A 219 -7.79 5.99 7.65
N ALA A 220 -7.10 5.60 8.74
CA ALA A 220 -7.68 4.79 9.81
C ALA A 220 -8.90 5.47 10.42
N LYS A 221 -8.78 6.76 10.77
CA LYS A 221 -9.91 7.54 11.31
C LYS A 221 -11.11 7.59 10.37
N ALA A 222 -10.87 7.76 9.06
CA ALA A 222 -11.94 7.88 8.07
C ALA A 222 -12.78 6.60 7.90
N VAL A 223 -12.24 5.45 8.31
CA VAL A 223 -12.90 4.15 8.19
C VAL A 223 -13.19 3.50 9.53
N ASP A 224 -13.12 4.24 10.64
CA ASP A 224 -13.23 3.68 12.00
C ASP A 224 -12.31 2.46 12.21
N GLY A 225 -11.06 2.61 11.74
CA GLY A 225 -9.99 1.63 11.84
C GLY A 225 -8.88 2.08 12.79
N THR A 226 -7.83 1.27 12.86
CA THR A 226 -6.64 1.55 13.68
C THR A 226 -5.41 1.71 12.80
N ALA A 227 -4.62 2.76 13.03
CA ALA A 227 -3.31 2.88 12.41
C ALA A 227 -2.26 2.18 13.27
N ILE A 228 -1.35 1.44 12.64
CA ILE A 228 -0.21 0.78 13.29
C ILE A 228 1.10 1.22 12.64
N PHE A 229 2.17 1.24 13.43
CA PHE A 229 3.49 1.70 13.02
C PHE A 229 4.56 0.75 13.54
N PRO A 230 5.67 0.57 12.80
CA PRO A 230 6.77 -0.29 13.23
C PRO A 230 7.45 0.31 14.46
N ILE A 231 7.83 -0.56 15.40
CA ILE A 231 8.64 -0.23 16.57
C ILE A 231 10.00 -0.91 16.41
N PHE A 232 11.04 -0.11 16.20
CA PHE A 232 12.42 -0.59 16.06
C PHE A 232 13.12 -0.73 17.40
N ALA A 233 14.26 -1.42 17.42
CA ALA A 233 15.02 -1.60 18.64
C ALA A 233 15.60 -0.26 19.13
N PRO A 234 15.90 -0.13 20.45
CA PRO A 234 16.49 1.10 20.98
C PRO A 234 17.74 1.52 20.20
N GLY A 235 17.76 2.77 19.74
CA GLY A 235 18.87 3.34 18.96
C GLY A 235 18.80 3.11 17.44
N GLU A 236 17.93 2.25 16.93
CA GLU A 236 17.81 2.04 15.46
C GLU A 236 17.11 3.22 14.78
N GLN A 237 16.07 3.77 15.42
CA GLN A 237 15.28 4.89 14.89
C GLN A 237 15.40 6.14 15.77
N SER A 238 16.59 6.41 16.28
CA SER A 238 16.84 7.56 17.17
C SER A 238 17.98 8.41 16.64
N TYR A 239 17.80 9.72 16.67
CA TYR A 239 18.88 10.67 16.39
C TYR A 239 19.74 10.84 17.65
N PRO A 240 21.09 10.83 17.57
CA PRO A 240 21.93 10.87 18.77
C PRO A 240 21.82 12.18 19.57
N ASP A 241 21.66 12.07 20.88
CA ASP A 241 21.55 13.22 21.80
C ASP A 241 22.84 14.05 21.91
N ASN A 242 23.97 13.47 21.53
CA ASN A 242 25.28 14.13 21.57
C ASN A 242 25.57 15.00 20.32
N LEU A 243 24.68 15.00 19.33
CA LEU A 243 24.80 15.82 18.13
C LEU A 243 23.88 17.04 18.20
N GLU A 244 24.31 18.13 17.57
CA GLU A 244 23.47 19.31 17.44
C GLU A 244 22.18 18.95 16.69
N LEU A 245 21.06 19.47 17.21
CA LEU A 245 19.72 19.18 16.73
C LEU A 245 19.56 19.60 15.27
N VAL A 246 19.10 18.67 14.44
CA VAL A 246 18.70 18.97 13.07
C VAL A 246 17.29 19.56 13.08
N THR A 247 17.10 20.63 12.32
CA THR A 247 15.79 21.25 12.13
C THR A 247 15.54 21.43 10.64
N PRO A 248 14.29 21.64 10.22
CA PRO A 248 14.00 21.95 8.82
C PRO A 248 14.72 23.20 8.30
N LEU A 249 15.09 24.14 9.19
CA LEU A 249 15.88 25.30 8.82
C LEU A 249 17.34 24.95 8.51
N THR A 250 17.98 24.14 9.35
CA THR A 250 19.39 23.75 9.15
C THR A 250 19.58 22.85 7.92
N VAL A 251 18.57 22.03 7.61
CA VAL A 251 18.53 21.25 6.36
C VAL A 251 18.43 22.18 5.15
N ARG A 252 17.48 23.13 5.16
CA ARG A 252 17.26 24.07 4.03
C ARG A 252 18.43 25.01 3.80
N SER A 253 19.18 25.37 4.84
CA SER A 253 20.37 26.20 4.71
C SER A 253 21.59 25.43 4.19
N GLY A 254 21.51 24.11 4.05
CA GLY A 254 22.63 23.26 3.61
C GLY A 254 23.78 23.20 4.62
N SER A 255 23.50 23.47 5.90
CA SER A 255 24.52 23.63 6.95
C SER A 255 24.79 22.36 7.76
N LEU A 256 24.38 21.19 7.25
CA LEU A 256 24.53 19.93 7.95
C LEU A 256 25.97 19.41 7.85
N THR A 257 26.54 19.00 8.97
CA THR A 257 27.83 18.31 8.99
C THR A 257 27.71 16.91 8.38
N ASP A 258 28.83 16.33 7.94
CA ASP A 258 28.87 14.96 7.40
C ASP A 258 28.32 13.93 8.41
N GLU A 259 28.57 14.15 9.70
CA GLU A 259 28.06 13.29 10.77
C GLU A 259 26.52 13.38 10.88
N GLN A 260 25.95 14.59 10.85
CA GLN A 260 24.50 14.79 10.85
C GLN A 260 23.84 14.15 9.61
N GLN A 261 24.45 14.30 8.43
CA GLN A 261 23.97 13.69 7.20
C GLN A 261 24.00 12.16 7.28
N MET A 262 25.04 11.59 7.89
CA MET A 262 25.17 10.15 8.10
C MET A 262 24.11 9.61 9.07
N GLU A 263 23.83 10.30 10.17
CA GLU A 263 22.76 9.90 11.10
C GLU A 263 21.37 9.98 10.46
N ILE A 264 21.09 11.04 9.69
CA ILE A 264 19.85 11.15 8.91
C ILE A 264 19.74 9.98 7.91
N ALA A 265 20.85 9.61 7.26
CA ALA A 265 20.88 8.48 6.32
C ALA A 265 20.63 7.13 7.02
N LYS A 266 21.04 6.95 8.27
CA LYS A 266 20.71 5.76 9.08
C LYS A 266 19.23 5.67 9.37
N LEU A 267 18.58 6.79 9.74
CA LEU A 267 17.14 6.82 10.03
C LEU A 267 16.28 6.40 8.82
N LYS A 268 16.74 6.63 7.59
CA LYS A 268 16.06 6.19 6.35
C LYS A 268 15.98 4.67 6.19
N ARG A 269 16.71 3.89 7.01
CA ARG A 269 16.68 2.43 6.99
C ARG A 269 15.62 1.82 7.90
N TYR A 270 14.92 2.66 8.66
CA TYR A 270 13.98 2.24 9.69
C TYR A 270 12.73 3.10 9.56
N THR A 271 11.92 2.84 8.53
CA THR A 271 10.69 3.61 8.27
C THR A 271 9.47 2.71 8.30
N ASP A 272 9.54 1.51 7.72
CA ASP A 272 8.38 0.65 7.51
C ASP A 272 8.46 -0.71 8.23
N PHE A 273 7.37 -1.48 8.21
CA PHE A 273 7.36 -2.84 8.79
C PHE A 273 8.29 -3.83 8.06
N ASN A 274 8.59 -3.60 6.78
CA ASN A 274 9.54 -4.45 6.06
C ASN A 274 10.98 -4.23 6.57
N ASP A 275 11.32 -3.02 6.99
CA ASP A 275 12.62 -2.71 7.57
C ASP A 275 12.87 -3.44 8.89
N LEU A 276 11.83 -3.81 9.64
CA LEU A 276 11.99 -4.71 10.79
C LEU A 276 12.60 -6.05 10.37
N VAL A 277 12.23 -6.54 9.18
CA VAL A 277 12.73 -7.82 8.63
C VAL A 277 14.14 -7.66 8.08
N THR A 278 14.41 -6.57 7.35
CA THR A 278 15.64 -6.43 6.56
C THR A 278 16.76 -5.67 7.25
N ASN A 279 16.45 -4.79 8.21
CA ASN A 279 17.41 -3.87 8.81
C ASN A 279 17.48 -3.98 10.34
N SER A 280 16.37 -4.26 11.02
CA SER A 280 16.33 -4.32 12.48
C SER A 280 16.90 -5.62 13.06
N VAL A 281 17.50 -5.54 14.25
CA VAL A 281 17.87 -6.69 15.06
C VAL A 281 16.67 -7.53 15.49
N PHE A 282 15.47 -6.95 15.50
CA PHE A 282 14.25 -7.70 15.80
C PHE A 282 13.86 -8.69 14.70
N GLY A 283 14.28 -8.43 13.45
CA GLY A 283 14.03 -9.30 12.32
C GLY A 283 12.56 -9.64 12.11
N ARG A 284 12.35 -10.80 11.47
CA ARG A 284 11.02 -11.34 11.17
C ARG A 284 10.18 -11.62 12.42
N HIS A 285 10.79 -12.10 13.50
CA HIS A 285 10.07 -12.38 14.74
C HIS A 285 9.52 -11.10 15.39
N GLY A 286 10.26 -10.00 15.33
CA GLY A 286 9.77 -8.69 15.77
C GLY A 286 8.53 -8.24 15.02
N LEU A 287 8.58 -8.33 13.69
CA LEU A 287 7.44 -8.05 12.83
C LEU A 287 6.23 -8.92 13.20
N GLU A 288 6.42 -10.25 13.26
CA GLU A 288 5.37 -11.22 13.58
C GLU A 288 4.70 -10.89 14.91
N HIS A 289 5.49 -10.64 15.95
CA HIS A 289 4.98 -10.32 17.28
C HIS A 289 4.19 -9.00 17.30
N GLN A 290 4.75 -7.94 16.70
CA GLN A 290 4.11 -6.62 16.67
C GLN A 290 2.79 -6.66 15.91
N VAL A 291 2.82 -7.15 14.66
CA VAL A 291 1.65 -7.15 13.77
C VAL A 291 0.56 -8.07 14.29
N THR A 292 0.91 -9.30 14.69
CA THR A 292 -0.10 -10.26 15.18
C THR A 292 -0.77 -9.76 16.45
N SER A 293 0.01 -9.20 17.40
CA SER A 293 -0.54 -8.63 18.63
C SER A 293 -1.49 -7.47 18.35
N GLN A 294 -1.05 -6.48 17.58
CA GLN A 294 -1.84 -5.28 17.30
C GLN A 294 -3.11 -5.62 16.50
N VAL A 295 -3.01 -6.43 15.46
CA VAL A 295 -4.17 -6.79 14.62
C VAL A 295 -5.18 -7.64 15.39
N ASN A 296 -4.71 -8.60 16.21
CA ASN A 296 -5.61 -9.40 17.05
C ASN A 296 -6.32 -8.55 18.11
N ASN A 297 -5.66 -7.55 18.67
CA ASN A 297 -6.31 -6.62 19.60
C ASN A 297 -7.41 -5.81 18.92
N VAL A 298 -7.21 -5.36 17.67
CA VAL A 298 -8.25 -4.67 16.89
C VAL A 298 -9.44 -5.59 16.61
N ILE A 299 -9.18 -6.82 16.14
CA ILE A 299 -10.22 -7.83 15.91
C ILE A 299 -11.01 -8.11 17.19
N LYS A 300 -10.32 -8.28 18.32
CA LYS A 300 -10.94 -8.56 19.62
C LYS A 300 -11.81 -7.39 20.08
N SER A 301 -11.29 -6.16 20.00
CA SER A 301 -11.99 -4.96 20.44
C SER A 301 -13.29 -4.75 19.66
N GLN A 302 -13.27 -4.96 18.34
CA GLN A 302 -14.48 -4.82 17.53
C GLN A 302 -15.52 -5.90 17.86
N LYS A 303 -15.11 -7.16 18.07
CA LYS A 303 -16.04 -8.21 18.50
C LYS A 303 -16.70 -7.88 19.84
N GLU A 304 -15.93 -7.38 20.79
CA GLU A 304 -16.45 -6.95 22.10
C GLU A 304 -17.44 -5.79 21.97
N GLN A 305 -17.17 -4.82 21.09
CA GLN A 305 -18.09 -3.72 20.81
C GLN A 305 -19.41 -4.21 20.20
N ILE A 306 -19.36 -5.11 19.21
CA ILE A 306 -20.54 -5.71 18.58
C ILE A 306 -21.36 -6.51 19.62
N GLU A 307 -20.71 -7.30 20.46
CA GLU A 307 -21.38 -8.06 21.52
C GLU A 307 -22.07 -7.15 22.55
N VAL A 308 -21.42 -6.05 22.93
CA VAL A 308 -22.00 -5.06 23.86
C VAL A 308 -23.20 -4.37 23.22
N GLN A 309 -23.09 -3.97 21.96
CA GLN A 309 -24.19 -3.32 21.22
C GLN A 309 -25.39 -4.26 21.08
N HIS A 310 -25.16 -5.52 20.67
CA HIS A 310 -26.23 -6.52 20.56
C HIS A 310 -26.91 -6.81 21.91
N LYS A 311 -26.14 -6.88 23.01
CA LYS A 311 -26.72 -7.03 24.37
C LYS A 311 -27.54 -5.79 24.77
N GLN A 312 -27.14 -4.59 24.38
CA GLN A 312 -27.90 -3.37 24.65
C GLN A 312 -29.20 -3.30 23.86
N GLU A 313 -29.20 -3.75 22.61
CA GLU A 313 -30.40 -3.80 21.75
C GLU A 313 -31.42 -4.86 22.22
N LEU A 314 -30.97 -5.97 22.80
CA LEU A 314 -31.86 -7.01 23.35
C LEU A 314 -32.42 -6.69 24.74
N LYS A 315 -31.78 -5.81 25.52
CA LYS A 315 -32.21 -5.49 26.90
C LYS A 315 -33.69 -5.06 27.02
N PRO A 316 -34.24 -4.19 26.15
CA PRO A 316 -35.65 -3.81 26.21
C PRO A 316 -36.62 -4.98 26.00
N PHE A 317 -36.29 -5.91 25.09
CA PHE A 317 -37.12 -7.07 24.78
C PHE A 317 -37.14 -8.09 25.93
N VAL A 318 -35.97 -8.38 26.51
CA VAL A 318 -35.86 -9.28 27.67
C VAL A 318 -36.60 -8.71 28.88
N ASN A 319 -36.47 -7.40 29.14
CA ASN A 319 -37.20 -6.74 30.22
C ASN A 319 -38.72 -6.80 30.01
N PHE A 320 -39.19 -6.62 28.77
CA PHE A 320 -40.62 -6.70 28.43
C PHE A 320 -41.21 -8.11 28.65
N GLU A 321 -40.52 -9.16 28.20
CA GLU A 321 -40.95 -10.55 28.41
C GLU A 321 -40.98 -10.94 29.89
N GLN A 322 -39.95 -10.56 30.67
CA GLN A 322 -39.91 -10.83 32.11
C GLN A 322 -41.05 -10.12 32.84
N GLN A 323 -41.36 -8.88 32.46
CA GLN A 323 -42.45 -8.11 33.07
C GLN A 323 -43.83 -8.72 32.72
N HIS A 324 -44.00 -9.25 31.51
CA HIS A 324 -45.22 -9.96 31.11
C HIS A 324 -45.39 -11.32 31.82
N GLN A 325 -44.32 -12.11 31.97
CA GLN A 325 -44.38 -13.37 32.73
C GLN A 325 -44.70 -13.15 34.21
N LEU A 326 -44.10 -12.14 34.84
CA LEU A 326 -44.36 -11.79 36.23
C LEU A 326 -45.82 -11.37 36.46
N ASN A 327 -46.44 -10.71 35.48
CA ASN A 327 -47.85 -10.31 35.55
C ASN A 327 -48.80 -11.49 35.28
N ALA A 328 -48.41 -12.48 34.48
CA ALA A 328 -49.22 -13.66 34.18
C ALA A 328 -49.30 -14.67 35.35
N ILE A 329 -48.32 -14.67 36.27
CA ILE A 329 -48.29 -15.57 37.45
C ILE A 329 -49.12 -14.99 38.62
N LYS A 330 -49.54 -13.71 38.56
CA LYS A 330 -50.31 -13.02 39.61
C LYS A 330 -51.83 -13.07 39.42
N ILE A 331 -52.34 -13.88 38.48
CA ILE A 331 -53.76 -14.13 38.22
C ILE A 331 -54.07 -15.58 38.61
#